data_AF-A0A5D3DKZ3-F1
#
_entry.id   AF-A0A5D3DKZ3-F1
#
_cell.length_a   1.000
_cell.length_b   1.000
_cell.length_c   1.000
_cell.angle_alpha   90.00
_cell.angle_beta   90.00
_cell.angle_gamma   90.00
#
_symmetry.space_group_name_H-M   'P 1'
#
loop_
_entity.id
_entity.type
_entity.pdbx_description
1 polymer ?
#
loop_
_entity_poly.entity_id
_entity_poly.type
_entity_poly.pdbx_seq_one_letter_code
_entity_poly.pdbx_strand_id
1 'polypeptide(L)'
;MSNGYQPPKFQQFDRKGNPKQYVAPFIETCETACTQRDLLVKQFIQTVKGNAFDWYTNLKPESIDSWEQVERDFLNRFYNTRRIISVMELTNTRQQKGEPLIDYINQ
;
A
#
# COMPACT_ATOMS: atom_id res chain seq x y z
N MET A 1 -27.41 7.91 -20.97
CA MET A 1 -27.06 7.50 -19.60
C MET A 1 -25.55 7.32 -19.58
N SER A 2 -24.81 8.23 -18.94
CA SER A 2 -23.36 8.09 -18.80
C SER A 2 -23.07 6.85 -17.97
N ASN A 3 -22.36 5.87 -18.51
CA ASN A 3 -21.79 4.77 -17.73
C ASN A 3 -20.84 5.39 -16.70
N GLY A 4 -21.36 5.63 -15.50
CA GLY A 4 -20.62 6.22 -14.40
C GLY A 4 -19.52 5.25 -14.02
N TYR A 5 -18.27 5.70 -14.18
CA TYR A 5 -17.12 5.02 -13.60
C TYR A 5 -17.39 4.80 -12.11
N GLN A 6 -17.52 3.54 -11.69
CA GLN A 6 -17.57 3.18 -10.28
C GLN A 6 -16.14 2.85 -9.83
N PRO A 7 -15.56 3.64 -8.92
CA PRO A 7 -14.22 3.36 -8.43
C PRO A 7 -14.20 2.01 -7.69
N PRO A 8 -13.17 1.17 -7.93
CA PRO A 8 -12.99 -0.07 -7.19
C PRO A 8 -12.85 0.20 -5.69
N LYS A 9 -13.37 -0.71 -4.87
CA LYS A 9 -13.20 -0.61 -3.41
C LYS A 9 -11.84 -1.14 -3.02
N PHE A 10 -10.94 -0.25 -2.63
CA PHE A 10 -9.62 -0.61 -2.13
C PHE A 10 -9.61 -0.72 -0.60
N GLN A 11 -8.79 -1.63 -0.08
CA GLN A 11 -8.44 -1.64 1.34
C GLN A 11 -7.67 -0.36 1.68
N GLN A 12 -7.86 0.15 2.91
CA GLN A 12 -7.17 1.36 3.36
C GLN A 12 -5.76 1.02 3.88
N PHE A 13 -4.79 1.90 3.61
CA PHE A 13 -3.45 1.76 4.15
C PHE A 13 -3.41 2.18 5.62
N ASP A 14 -3.16 1.24 6.54
CA ASP A 14 -3.12 1.45 7.99
C ASP A 14 -1.69 1.55 8.55
N ARG A 15 -0.68 1.64 7.66
CA ARG A 15 0.77 1.62 7.97
C ARG A 15 1.30 0.30 8.54
N LYS A 16 0.46 -0.72 8.71
CA LYS A 16 0.91 -2.05 9.08
C LYS A 16 1.04 -2.89 7.80
N GLY A 17 2.16 -3.61 7.68
CA GLY A 17 2.45 -4.42 6.49
C GLY A 17 3.34 -3.72 5.47
N ASN A 18 3.53 -4.37 4.32
CA ASN A 18 4.46 -3.93 3.28
C ASN A 18 3.76 -2.96 2.31
N PRO A 19 4.23 -1.70 2.19
CA PRO A 19 3.66 -0.73 1.24
C PRO A 19 3.64 -1.22 -0.22
N LYS A 20 4.58 -2.10 -0.62
CA LYS A 20 4.55 -2.71 -1.96
C LYS A 20 3.37 -3.65 -2.16
N GLN A 21 3.03 -4.45 -1.14
CA GLN A 21 1.86 -5.33 -1.18
C GLN A 21 0.55 -4.54 -1.14
N TYR A 22 0.57 -3.34 -0.57
CA TYR A 22 -0.56 -2.42 -0.64
C TYR A 22 -0.77 -1.84 -2.05
N VAL A 23 0.32 -1.42 -2.70
CA VAL A 23 0.27 -0.76 -4.02
C VAL A 23 -0.02 -1.75 -5.16
N ALA A 24 0.48 -2.99 -5.09
CA ALA A 24 0.36 -3.94 -6.20
C ALA A 24 -1.10 -4.24 -6.64
N PRO A 25 -2.05 -4.56 -5.73
CA PRO A 25 -3.45 -4.79 -6.11
C PRO A 25 -4.13 -3.51 -6.64
N PHE A 26 -3.70 -2.34 -6.16
CA PHE A 26 -4.20 -1.05 -6.64
C PHE A 26 -3.83 -0.84 -8.12
N ILE A 27 -2.57 -1.09 -8.47
CA ILE A 27 -2.09 -0.97 -9.85
C ILE A 27 -2.84 -1.97 -10.76
N GLU A 28 -2.91 -3.25 -10.39
CA GLU A 28 -3.58 -4.28 -11.20
C GLU A 28 -5.06 -3.94 -11.49
N THR A 29 -5.78 -3.49 -10.47
CA THR A 29 -7.19 -3.12 -10.61
C THR A 29 -7.35 -1.86 -11.46
N CYS A 30 -6.48 -0.87 -11.27
CA CYS A 30 -6.56 0.38 -12.01
C CYS A 30 -5.99 0.30 -13.42
N GLU A 31 -5.05 -0.58 -13.74
CA GLU A 31 -4.61 -0.83 -15.12
C GLU A 31 -5.77 -1.36 -15.98
N THR A 32 -6.68 -2.12 -15.36
CA THR A 32 -7.88 -2.63 -16.03
C THR A 32 -8.98 -1.55 -16.17
N ALA A 33 -9.06 -0.60 -15.22
CA ALA A 33 -10.18 0.35 -15.11
C ALA A 33 -9.85 1.81 -15.47
N CYS A 34 -8.57 2.21 -15.48
CA CYS A 34 -8.09 3.57 -15.68
C CYS A 34 -6.94 3.60 -16.70
N THR A 35 -7.23 4.08 -17.91
CA THR A 35 -6.23 4.31 -18.95
C THR A 35 -5.45 5.63 -18.78
N GLN A 36 -5.91 6.52 -17.89
CA GLN A 36 -5.26 7.81 -17.61
C GLN A 36 -4.51 7.76 -16.27
N ARG A 37 -3.20 7.99 -16.31
CA ARG A 37 -2.31 8.02 -15.14
C ARG A 37 -2.73 9.07 -14.10
N ASP A 38 -3.31 10.19 -14.52
CA ASP A 38 -3.82 11.23 -13.60
C ASP A 38 -4.99 10.77 -12.74
N LEU A 39 -5.80 9.84 -13.26
CA LEU A 39 -6.89 9.22 -12.50
C LEU A 39 -6.34 8.30 -11.41
N LEU A 40 -5.17 7.66 -11.62
CA LEU A 40 -4.53 6.81 -10.62
C LEU A 40 -4.16 7.61 -9.38
N VAL A 41 -3.58 8.80 -9.54
CA VAL A 41 -3.24 9.67 -8.41
C VAL A 41 -4.49 10.04 -7.63
N LYS A 42 -5.56 10.47 -8.32
CA LYS A 42 -6.83 10.84 -7.67
C LYS A 42 -7.46 9.66 -6.92
N GLN A 43 -7.43 8.47 -7.49
CA GLN A 43 -7.97 7.25 -6.87
C GLN A 43 -7.14 6.85 -5.65
N PHE A 44 -5.82 6.84 -5.77
CA PHE A 44 -4.90 6.45 -4.70
C PHE A 44 -5.04 7.33 -3.45
N ILE A 45 -5.24 8.63 -3.61
CA ILE A 45 -5.41 9.52 -2.46
C ILE A 45 -6.71 9.23 -1.70
N GLN A 46 -7.73 8.65 -2.35
CA GLN A 46 -8.95 8.23 -1.67
C GLN A 46 -8.75 6.96 -0.83
N THR A 47 -7.68 6.20 -1.07
CA THR A 47 -7.40 4.93 -0.38
C THR A 47 -6.47 5.10 0.83
N VAL A 48 -5.77 6.23 0.93
CA VAL A 48 -4.88 6.55 2.06
C VAL A 48 -5.59 7.39 3.13
N LYS A 49 -5.20 7.21 4.41
CA LYS A 49 -5.76 7.95 5.54
C LYS A 49 -4.71 8.33 6.58
N GLY A 50 -5.11 9.22 7.49
CA GLY A 50 -4.32 9.70 8.62
C GLY A 50 -2.95 10.18 8.17
N ASN A 51 -1.92 9.68 8.82
CA ASN A 51 -0.51 9.82 8.50
C ASN A 51 -0.11 9.95 7.01
N ALA A 52 -0.68 9.10 6.16
CA ALA A 52 -0.38 9.06 4.73
C ALA A 52 -1.13 10.14 3.95
N PHE A 53 -2.36 10.44 4.35
CA PHE A 53 -3.11 11.57 3.82
C PHE A 53 -2.47 12.91 4.22
N ASP A 54 -2.06 13.04 5.48
CA ASP A 54 -1.35 14.23 5.98
C ASP A 54 -0.03 14.45 5.25
N TRP A 55 0.70 13.38 4.92
CA TRP A 55 1.90 13.49 4.10
C TRP A 55 1.57 14.08 2.73
N TYR A 56 0.53 13.57 2.06
CA TYR A 56 0.13 14.04 0.74
C TYR A 56 -0.29 15.52 0.75
N THR A 57 -1.09 15.95 1.73
CA THR A 57 -1.55 17.34 1.83
C THR A 57 -0.43 18.33 2.17
N ASN A 58 0.69 17.84 2.72
CA ASN A 58 1.88 18.64 3.02
C ASN A 58 2.93 18.63 1.90
N LEU A 59 2.65 17.99 0.76
CA LEU A 59 3.54 18.07 -0.40
C LEU A 59 3.56 19.49 -0.95
N LYS A 60 4.70 19.89 -1.52
CA LYS A 60 4.81 21.20 -2.15
C LYS A 60 3.88 21.23 -3.37
N PRO A 61 3.21 22.36 -3.65
CA PRO A 61 2.49 22.53 -4.90
C PRO A 61 3.39 22.15 -6.09
N GLU A 62 2.82 21.48 -7.08
CA GLU A 62 3.53 21.05 -8.30
C GLU A 62 4.69 20.05 -8.07
N SER A 63 4.83 19.46 -6.88
CA SER A 63 5.88 18.47 -6.61
C SER A 63 5.56 17.06 -7.09
N ILE A 64 4.34 16.82 -7.56
CA ILE A 64 3.91 15.57 -8.18
C ILE A 64 3.37 15.91 -9.57
N ASP A 65 3.96 15.28 -10.58
CA ASP A 65 3.58 15.38 -11.98
C ASP A 65 3.05 14.06 -12.55
N SER A 66 3.20 12.96 -11.82
CA SER A 66 2.99 11.60 -12.35
C SER A 66 2.65 10.59 -11.24
N TRP A 67 1.98 9.51 -11.63
CA TRP A 67 1.73 8.37 -10.75
C TRP A 67 3.03 7.79 -10.19
N GLU A 68 4.03 7.67 -11.05
CA GLU A 68 5.32 7.07 -10.73
C GLU A 68 6.05 7.90 -9.66
N GLN A 69 5.87 9.22 -9.63
CA GLN A 69 6.40 10.08 -8.57
C GLN A 69 5.68 9.84 -7.24
N VAL A 70 4.35 9.73 -7.25
CA VAL A 70 3.55 9.43 -6.03
C VAL A 70 3.96 8.08 -5.46
N GLU A 71 4.04 7.05 -6.29
CA GLU A 71 4.43 5.71 -5.87
C GLU A 71 5.82 5.72 -5.25
N ARG A 72 6.81 6.34 -5.92
CA ARG A 72 8.17 6.44 -5.39
C ARG A 72 8.21 7.15 -4.04
N ASP A 73 7.57 8.30 -3.91
CA ASP A 73 7.66 9.09 -2.68
C ASP A 73 6.87 8.44 -1.54
N PHE A 74 5.74 7.83 -1.84
CA PHE A 74 4.97 7.03 -0.89
C PHE A 74 5.79 5.85 -0.38
N LEU A 75 6.42 5.09 -1.30
CA LEU A 75 7.32 4.01 -0.92
C LEU A 75 8.51 4.56 -0.11
N ASN A 76 9.23 5.58 -0.56
CA ASN A 76 10.35 6.15 0.20
C ASN A 76 9.95 6.59 1.62
N ARG A 77 8.74 7.12 1.79
CA ARG A 77 8.24 7.61 3.08
C ARG A 77 7.76 6.50 4.01
N PHE A 78 7.07 5.49 3.48
CA PHE A 78 6.37 4.48 4.27
C PHE A 78 7.00 3.09 4.20
N TYR A 79 7.95 2.88 3.29
CA TYR A 79 8.77 1.68 3.22
C TYR A 79 9.73 1.68 4.40
N ASN A 80 9.29 1.03 5.47
CA ASN A 80 10.13 0.82 6.63
C ASN A 80 11.14 -0.28 6.28
N THR A 81 12.37 0.11 5.95
CA THR A 81 13.50 -0.83 5.75
C THR A 81 13.76 -1.72 6.97
N ARG A 82 13.21 -1.37 8.15
CA ARG A 82 13.31 -2.18 9.38
C ARG A 82 12.32 -3.34 9.48
N ARG A 83 11.39 -3.52 8.53
CA ARG A 83 10.34 -4.56 8.63
C ARG A 83 10.20 -5.46 7.41
N ILE A 84 11.27 -5.62 6.64
CA ILE A 84 11.46 -6.91 5.96
C ILE A 84 11.72 -7.87 7.11
N ILE A 85 10.76 -8.74 7.45
CA ILE A 85 11.02 -9.88 8.33
C ILE A 85 12.29 -10.51 7.76
N SER A 86 13.40 -10.39 8.48
CA SER A 86 14.66 -10.82 7.89
C SER A 86 14.57 -12.31 7.61
N VAL A 87 15.27 -12.82 6.59
CA VAL A 87 15.34 -14.27 6.37
C VAL A 87 15.75 -14.99 7.67
N MET A 88 16.54 -14.33 8.52
CA MET A 88 16.91 -14.81 9.85
C MET A 88 15.72 -14.93 10.80
N GLU A 89 14.81 -13.95 10.84
CA GLU A 89 13.57 -14.04 11.61
C GLU A 89 12.65 -15.15 11.07
N LEU A 90 12.50 -15.26 9.74
CA LEU A 90 11.74 -16.36 9.11
C LEU A 90 12.31 -17.74 9.42
N THR A 91 13.63 -17.89 9.49
CA THR A 91 14.27 -19.18 9.84
C THR A 91 14.26 -19.49 11.33
N ASN A 92 14.02 -18.48 12.18
CA ASN A 92 13.97 -18.60 13.63
C ASN A 92 12.56 -18.80 14.17
N THR A 93 11.51 -18.51 13.39
CA THR A 93 10.13 -18.89 13.73
C THR A 93 10.00 -20.40 13.60
N ARG A 94 10.00 -21.10 14.74
CA ARG A 94 9.75 -22.55 14.82
C ARG A 94 8.69 -22.79 15.88
N GLN A 95 7.77 -23.69 15.59
CA GLN A 95 6.77 -24.14 16.55
C GLN A 95 7.48 -24.67 17.80
N GLN A 96 7.16 -24.09 18.95
CA GLN A 96 7.78 -24.49 20.21
C GLN A 96 7.22 -25.85 20.65
N LYS A 97 7.99 -26.58 21.47
CA LYS A 97 7.56 -27.88 21.99
C LYS A 97 6.35 -27.67 22.91
N GLY A 98 5.17 -28.10 22.45
CA GLY A 98 3.91 -27.97 23.18
C GLY A 98 3.04 -26.78 22.75
N GLU A 99 3.47 -25.99 21.77
CA GLU A 99 2.67 -24.92 21.19
C GLU A 99 1.59 -25.50 20.25
N PRO A 100 0.30 -25.17 20.44
CA PRO A 100 -0.75 -25.54 19.50
C PRO A 100 -0.49 -24.96 18.10
N LEU A 101 -0.74 -25.74 17.05
CA LEU A 101 -0.49 -25.34 15.67
C LEU A 101 -1.24 -24.04 15.29
N ILE A 102 -2.42 -23.82 15.85
CA ILE A 102 -3.22 -22.62 15.61
C ILE A 102 -2.54 -21.37 16.16
N ASP A 103 -1.82 -21.48 17.27
CA ASP A 103 -1.12 -20.35 17.88
C ASP A 103 0.13 -20.00 17.07
N TYR A 104 0.86 -21.02 16.60
CA TYR A 104 2.02 -20.85 15.72
C TYR A 104 1.67 -20.20 14.36
N ILE A 105 0.55 -20.59 13.74
CA ILE A 105 0.12 -20.02 12.44
C ILE A 105 -0.30 -18.55 12.57
N ASN A 106 -0.72 -18.11 13.76
CA ASN A 106 -1.17 -16.76 14.03
C ASN A 106 -0.08 -15.82 14.59
N GLN A 107 1.18 -16.28 14.64
CA GLN A 107 2.35 -15.55 15.13
C GLN A 107 3.00 -14.67 14.05
#